data_AF-A0A7G9YYM0-F1
#
_entry.id   AF-A0A7G9YYM0-F1
#
_cell.length_a   1.000
_cell.length_b   1.000
_cell.length_c   1.000
_cell.angle_alpha   90.00
_cell.angle_beta   90.00
_cell.angle_gamma   90.00
#
_symmetry.space_group_name_H-M   'P 1'
#
loop_
_entity.id
_entity.type
_entity.pdbx_description
1 polymer ?
#
loop_
_entity_poly.entity_id
_entity_poly.type
_entity_poly.pdbx_seq_one_letter_code
_entity_poly.pdbx_strand_id
1 'polypeptide(L)'
;MTIGKTQVVERKSKGKVLDAMLESLQDLQWHSVEEIEEKSGLPEEKLASILSFFVDFDFISRAGEKSMAKITTLGLRFLALPRE
;
A
#
# COMPACT_ATOMS: atom_id res chain seq x y z
N MET A 1 41.91 17.15 5.90
CA MET A 1 41.33 15.80 5.88
C MET A 1 39.96 15.89 5.22
N THR A 2 39.88 15.50 3.96
CA THR A 2 38.65 15.60 3.16
C THR A 2 37.82 14.35 3.43
N ILE A 3 36.77 14.49 4.25
CA ILE A 3 35.82 13.38 4.46
C ILE A 3 34.86 13.43 3.29
N GLY A 4 35.03 12.49 2.37
CA GLY A 4 34.14 12.30 1.23
C GLY A 4 32.71 12.11 1.73
N LYS A 5 31.80 12.95 1.24
CA LYS A 5 30.37 12.74 1.41
C LYS A 5 30.01 11.47 0.66
N THR A 6 29.92 10.35 1.38
CA THR A 6 29.30 9.13 0.87
C THR A 6 27.89 9.49 0.45
N GLN A 7 27.65 9.48 -0.85
CA GLN A 7 26.32 9.60 -1.41
C GLN A 7 25.51 8.40 -0.91
N VAL A 8 24.57 8.67 0.00
CA VAL A 8 23.54 7.71 0.38
C VAL A 8 22.71 7.50 -0.88
N VAL A 9 23.01 6.43 -1.60
CA VAL A 9 22.20 5.97 -2.72
C VAL A 9 20.81 5.72 -2.17
N GLU A 10 19.86 6.60 -2.50
CA GLU A 10 18.44 6.42 -2.24
C GLU A 10 18.00 5.13 -2.94
N ARG A 11 18.02 4.01 -2.20
CA ARG A 11 17.23 2.85 -2.56
C ARG A 11 15.77 3.30 -2.42
N LYS A 12 15.15 3.75 -3.51
CA LYS A 12 13.68 3.87 -3.59
C LYS A 12 13.11 2.49 -3.30
N SER A 13 12.83 2.21 -2.02
CA SER A 13 12.48 0.88 -1.56
C SER A 13 11.03 0.61 -1.95
N LYS A 14 10.83 -0.47 -2.69
CA LYS A 14 9.52 -0.90 -3.22
C LYS A 14 8.44 -1.03 -2.13
N GLY A 15 8.85 -1.21 -0.86
CA GLY A 15 7.95 -1.27 0.29
C GLY A 15 7.17 0.02 0.57
N LYS A 16 7.72 1.20 0.28
CA LYS A 16 7.03 2.48 0.57
C LYS A 16 5.70 2.65 -0.17
N VAL A 17 5.58 2.06 -1.37
CA VAL A 17 4.35 2.12 -2.17
C VAL A 17 3.27 1.21 -1.59
N LEU A 18 3.67 0.03 -1.11
CA LEU A 18 2.74 -0.91 -0.46
C LEU A 18 2.24 -0.32 0.86
N ASP A 19 3.16 0.19 1.68
CA ASP A 19 2.82 0.83 2.95
C ASP A 19 1.85 2.01 2.73
N ALA A 20 2.17 2.92 1.80
CA ALA A 20 1.34 4.08 1.49
C ALA A 20 -0.06 3.69 0.99
N MET A 21 -0.17 2.62 0.19
CA MET A 21 -1.47 2.16 -0.31
C MET A 21 -2.31 1.56 0.81
N LEU A 22 -1.71 0.74 1.67
CA LEU A 22 -2.40 0.18 2.83
C LEU A 22 -2.79 1.27 3.84
N GLU A 23 -1.93 2.28 4.07
CA GLU A 23 -2.22 3.47 4.89
C GLU A 23 -3.39 4.28 4.35
N SER A 24 -3.59 4.34 3.04
CA SER A 24 -4.72 5.06 2.44
C SER A 24 -6.08 4.44 2.74
N LEU A 25 -6.10 3.19 3.22
CA LEU A 25 -7.29 2.42 3.60
C LEU A 25 -7.47 2.30 5.13
N GLN A 26 -6.64 3.00 5.93
CA GLN A 26 -6.60 2.83 7.39
C GLN A 26 -7.87 3.28 8.13
N ASP A 27 -8.76 4.02 7.46
CA ASP A 27 -10.02 4.53 8.02
C ASP A 27 -11.11 3.45 8.21
N LEU A 28 -10.79 2.20 7.85
CA LEU A 28 -11.69 1.05 7.89
C LEU A 28 -12.96 1.27 7.07
N GLN A 29 -12.94 2.15 6.07
CA GLN A 29 -14.04 2.36 5.15
C GLN A 29 -13.84 1.54 3.87
N TRP A 30 -14.93 1.44 3.11
CA TRP A 30 -14.88 0.87 1.77
C TRP A 30 -14.52 1.96 0.78
N HIS A 31 -13.45 1.75 0.02
CA HIS A 31 -13.03 2.61 -1.07
C HIS A 31 -13.25 1.92 -2.40
N SER A 32 -13.60 2.69 -3.43
CA SER A 32 -13.64 2.15 -4.80
C SER A 32 -12.21 1.96 -5.33
N VAL A 33 -12.00 1.00 -6.22
CA VAL A 33 -10.69 0.81 -6.88
C VAL A 33 -10.27 2.06 -7.65
N GLU A 34 -11.21 2.77 -8.28
CA GLU A 34 -10.98 4.05 -8.97
C GLU A 34 -10.44 5.13 -8.03
N GLU A 35 -11.05 5.30 -6.86
CA GLU A 35 -10.57 6.24 -5.84
C GLU A 35 -9.14 5.90 -5.36
N ILE A 36 -8.83 4.60 -5.23
CA ILE A 36 -7.49 4.14 -4.84
C ILE A 36 -6.49 4.39 -5.98
N GLU A 37 -6.91 4.25 -7.23
CA GLU A 37 -6.10 4.56 -8.42
C GLU A 37 -5.73 6.04 -8.46
N GLU A 38 -6.72 6.92 -8.34
CA GLU A 38 -6.52 8.38 -8.32
C GLU A 38 -5.58 8.81 -7.18
N LYS A 39 -5.76 8.25 -5.98
CA LYS A 39 -4.92 8.57 -4.81
C LYS A 39 -3.50 8.04 -4.94
N SER A 40 -3.33 6.85 -5.53
CA SER A 40 -2.02 6.20 -5.62
C SER A 40 -1.19 6.66 -6.82
N GLY A 41 -1.85 7.18 -7.87
CA GLY A 41 -1.20 7.54 -9.14
C GLY A 41 -0.54 6.35 -9.83
N LEU A 42 -0.97 5.13 -9.49
CA LEU A 42 -0.44 3.89 -10.06
C LEU A 42 -1.24 3.50 -11.30
N PRO A 43 -0.60 2.93 -12.34
CA PRO A 43 -1.32 2.32 -13.45
C PRO A 43 -2.24 1.19 -12.97
N GLU A 44 -3.43 1.08 -13.55
CA GLU A 44 -4.45 0.06 -13.26
C GLU A 44 -3.87 -1.36 -13.08
N GLU A 45 -3.04 -1.83 -14.01
CA GLU A 45 -2.44 -3.18 -13.95
C GLU A 45 -1.59 -3.40 -12.68
N LYS A 46 -0.82 -2.37 -12.30
CA LYS A 46 0.04 -2.42 -11.12
C LYS A 46 -0.81 -2.32 -9.85
N LEU A 47 -1.85 -1.49 -9.86
CA LEU A 47 -2.80 -1.40 -8.76
C LEU A 47 -3.52 -2.73 -8.53
N ALA A 48 -4.00 -3.37 -9.60
CA ALA A 48 -4.66 -4.67 -9.53
C ALA A 48 -3.74 -5.74 -8.93
N SER A 49 -2.46 -5.75 -9.33
CA SER A 49 -1.46 -6.68 -8.78
C SER A 49 -1.24 -6.46 -7.27
N ILE A 50 -1.17 -5.20 -6.82
CA ILE A 50 -1.01 -4.86 -5.40
C ILE A 50 -2.25 -5.24 -4.59
N LEU A 51 -3.44 -4.91 -5.11
CA LEU A 51 -4.70 -5.28 -4.46
C LEU A 51 -4.85 -6.80 -4.34
N SER A 52 -4.47 -7.56 -5.38
CA SER A 52 -4.47 -9.02 -5.32
C SER A 52 -3.52 -9.53 -4.25
N PHE A 53 -2.29 -9.01 -4.20
CA PHE A 53 -1.33 -9.34 -3.16
C PHE A 53 -1.91 -9.08 -1.76
N PHE A 54 -2.53 -7.93 -1.52
CA PHE A 54 -3.14 -7.64 -0.22
C PHE A 54 -4.32 -8.55 0.14
N VAL A 55 -5.09 -9.02 -0.85
CA VAL A 55 -6.14 -10.01 -0.62
C VAL A 55 -5.53 -11.37 -0.25
N ASP A 56 -4.48 -11.80 -0.96
CA ASP A 56 -3.82 -13.10 -0.73
C ASP A 56 -3.24 -13.22 0.70
N PHE A 57 -2.84 -12.09 1.29
CA PHE A 57 -2.34 -12.01 2.67
C PHE A 57 -3.41 -11.54 3.69
N ASP A 58 -4.67 -11.46 3.28
CA ASP A 58 -5.80 -11.05 4.13
C ASP A 58 -5.62 -9.66 4.77
N PHE A 59 -4.87 -8.76 4.12
CA PHE A 59 -4.70 -7.37 4.56
C PHE A 59 -5.86 -6.50 4.13
N ILE A 60 -6.53 -6.83 3.03
CA ILE A 60 -7.75 -6.15 2.57
C ILE A 60 -8.83 -7.17 2.19
N SER A 61 -10.08 -6.76 2.30
CA SER A 61 -11.24 -7.48 1.74
C SER A 61 -11.73 -6.77 0.48
N ARG A 62 -12.25 -7.54 -0.49
CA ARG A 62 -12.89 -7.01 -1.71
C ARG A 62 -14.37 -7.36 -1.77
N ALA A 63 -15.18 -6.41 -2.25
CA ALA A 63 -16.59 -6.65 -2.57
C ALA A 63 -16.73 -6.87 -4.09
N GLY A 64 -17.02 -8.12 -4.49
CA GLY A 64 -16.94 -8.58 -5.88
C GLY A 64 -17.87 -7.87 -6.87
N GLU A 65 -18.98 -7.28 -6.43
CA GLU A 65 -19.93 -6.59 -7.32
C GLU A 65 -19.63 -5.11 -7.53
N LYS A 66 -18.84 -4.48 -6.66
CA LYS A 66 -18.69 -3.01 -6.62
C LYS A 66 -17.26 -2.51 -6.82
N SER A 67 -16.32 -3.41 -7.14
CA SER A 67 -14.88 -3.06 -7.22
C SER A 67 -14.46 -2.19 -6.02
N MET A 68 -14.80 -2.64 -4.81
CA MET A 68 -14.44 -1.94 -3.58
C MET A 68 -13.42 -2.75 -2.79
N ALA A 69 -12.56 -2.04 -2.07
CA ALA A 69 -11.59 -2.60 -1.14
C ALA A 69 -11.71 -1.92 0.23
N LYS A 70 -11.43 -2.68 1.28
CA LYS A 70 -11.38 -2.19 2.67
C LYS A 70 -10.27 -2.91 3.42
N ILE A 71 -9.52 -2.21 4.25
CA ILE A 71 -8.51 -2.85 5.10
C ILE A 71 -9.18 -3.79 6.11
N THR A 72 -8.58 -4.95 6.34
CA THR A 72 -8.99 -5.86 7.41
C THR A 72 -8.36 -5.44 8.74
N THR A 73 -8.82 -6.04 9.83
CA THR A 73 -8.15 -5.91 11.13
C THR A 73 -6.70 -6.39 11.07
N LEU A 74 -6.39 -7.40 10.25
CA LEU A 74 -5.01 -7.90 10.09
C LEU A 74 -4.13 -6.87 9.39
N GLY A 75 -4.59 -6.30 8.27
CA GLY A 75 -3.88 -5.23 7.56
C GLY A 75 -3.64 -4.01 8.45
N LEU A 76 -4.63 -3.64 9.28
CA LEU A 76 -4.48 -2.52 10.21
C LEU A 76 -3.43 -2.81 11.30
N ARG A 77 -3.41 -4.05 11.83
CA ARG A 77 -2.38 -4.46 12.80
C ARG A 77 -0.99 -4.48 12.18
N PHE A 78 -0.87 -4.84 10.90
CA PHE A 78 0.38 -4.79 10.17
C PHE A 78 0.93 -3.35 10.10
N LEU A 79 0.08 -2.36 9.83
CA LEU A 79 0.48 -0.94 9.83
C LEU A 79 0.95 -0.43 11.19
N ALA A 80 0.50 -1.03 12.29
CA ALA A 80 0.89 -0.66 13.65
C ALA A 80 2.22 -1.28 14.12
N LEU A 81 2.84 -2.14 13.31
CA LEU A 81 4.13 -2.75 13.64
C LEU A 81 5.26 -1.70 13.59
N PRO A 82 6.23 -1.74 14.51
CA PRO A 82 7.39 -0.86 14.47
C PRO A 82 8.19 -1.10 13.19
N ARG A 83 8.61 -0.02 12.53
CA ARG A 83 9.46 -0.06 11.34
C ARG A 83 10.93 -0.07 11.79
N GLU A 84 11.72 -0.98 11.23
CA GLU A 84 13.18 -1.06 11.43
C GLU A 84 13.94 0.08 10.72
#